data_AF-A0A2N6IC46-F1
#
_entry.id   AF-A0A2N6IC46-F1
#
_cell.length_a   1.000
_cell.length_b   1.000
_cell.length_c   1.000
_cell.angle_alpha   90.00
_cell.angle_beta   90.00
_cell.angle_gamma   90.00
#
_symmetry.space_group_name_H-M   'P 1'
#
loop_
_entity.id
_entity.type
_entity.pdbx_description
1 polymer ?
#
loop_
_entity_poly.entity_id
_entity_poly.type
_entity_poly.pdbx_seq_one_letter_code
_entity_poly.pdbx_strand_id
1 'polypeptide(L)' 'MSSEISWCQDYTYALLGAKNEHEFFSVIGKAARELGFEYCAYGLRMPYPVSGPKTMLLNNYPAPWQARYASENYL' A
#
# COMPACT_ATOMS: atom_id res chain seq x y z
N MET A 1 -20.91 -14.97 -10.65
CA MET A 1 -21.22 -13.57 -10.27
C MET A 1 -21.29 -13.35 -8.76
N SER A 2 -21.56 -14.38 -7.94
CA SER A 2 -21.66 -14.20 -6.47
C SER A 2 -20.32 -14.20 -5.71
N SER A 3 -19.23 -14.72 -6.30
CA SER A 3 -17.92 -14.85 -5.63
C SER A 3 -17.13 -13.54 -5.56
N GLU A 4 -17.19 -12.69 -6.59
CA GLU A 4 -16.41 -11.45 -6.66
C GLU A 4 -16.92 -10.37 -5.70
N ILE A 5 -18.24 -10.33 -5.47
CA ILE A 5 -18.85 -9.42 -4.52
C ILE A 5 -18.41 -9.77 -3.09
N SER A 6 -18.33 -11.06 -2.75
CA SER A 6 -17.84 -11.52 -1.44
C SER A 6 -16.41 -11.08 -1.21
N TRP A 7 -15.52 -11.31 -2.18
CA TRP A 7 -14.11 -10.94 -2.07
C TRP A 7 -13.93 -9.44 -1.83
N CYS A 8 -14.62 -8.60 -2.61
CA CYS A 8 -14.55 -7.15 -2.45
C CYS A 8 -15.09 -6.69 -1.07
N GLN A 9 -16.18 -7.29 -0.60
CA GLN A 9 -16.76 -6.98 0.70
C GLN A 9 -15.82 -7.36 1.85
N ASP A 10 -15.22 -8.56 1.80
CA ASP A 10 -14.30 -9.05 2.82
C ASP A 10 -13.09 -8.12 2.99
N TYR A 11 -12.48 -7.70 1.88
CA TYR A 11 -11.38 -6.74 1.90
C TYR A 11 -11.81 -5.35 2.35
N THR A 12 -13.01 -4.91 1.98
CA THR A 12 -13.56 -3.62 2.44
C THR A 12 -13.69 -3.61 3.97
N TYR A 13 -14.27 -4.65 4.57
CA TYR A 13 -14.38 -4.75 6.02
C TYR A 13 -13.01 -4.84 6.72
N ALA A 14 -12.07 -5.59 6.14
CA ALA A 14 -10.72 -5.70 6.69
C ALA A 14 -9.97 -4.34 6.67
N LEU A 15 -10.11 -3.57 5.58
CA LEU A 15 -9.50 -2.24 5.47
C LEU A 15 -10.15 -1.23 6.43
N LEU A 16 -11.48 -1.26 6.59
CA LEU A 16 -12.18 -0.40 7.55
C LEU A 16 -11.84 -0.71 9.02
N GLY A 17 -11.45 -1.95 9.32
CA GLY A 17 -11.04 -2.38 10.66
C GLY A 17 -9.59 -2.05 11.04
N ALA A 18 -8.76 -1.65 10.08
CA ALA A 18 -7.34 -1.34 10.32
C ALA A 18 -7.18 -0.08 11.19
N LYS A 19 -6.32 -0.14 12.20
CA LYS A 19 -6.13 0.96 13.17
C LYS A 19 -4.96 1.87 12.86
N ASN A 20 -4.08 1.44 11.98
CA ASN A 20 -2.88 2.15 11.58
C ASN A 20 -2.49 1.76 10.14
N GLU A 21 -1.57 2.52 9.57
CA GLU A 21 -1.08 2.36 8.21
C GLU A 21 -0.41 1.01 7.96
N HIS A 22 0.22 0.40 8.96
CA HIS A 22 0.87 -0.91 8.82
C HIS A 22 -0.16 -2.04 8.73
N GLU A 23 -1.20 -2.01 9.56
CA GLU A 23 -2.33 -2.93 9.49
C GLU A 23 -3.06 -2.78 8.14
N PHE A 24 -3.29 -1.54 7.72
CA PHE A 24 -3.92 -1.24 6.44
C PHE A 24 -3.11 -1.80 5.27
N PHE A 25 -1.79 -1.56 5.26
CA PHE A 25 -0.91 -2.07 4.21
C PHE A 25 -0.79 -3.61 4.25
N SER A 26 -0.86 -4.24 5.42
CA SER A 26 -0.86 -5.70 5.55
C SER A 26 -2.05 -6.34 4.81
N VAL A 27 -3.24 -5.72 4.90
CA VAL A 27 -4.44 -6.17 4.17
C VAL A 27 -4.23 -6.04 2.66
N ILE A 28 -3.69 -4.91 2.18
CA ILE A 28 -3.37 -4.70 0.76
C ILE A 28 -2.32 -5.71 0.28
N GLY A 29 -1.27 -5.93 1.06
CA GLY A 29 -0.20 -6.86 0.74
C GLY A 29 -0.69 -8.31 0.69
N LYS A 30 -1.71 -8.67 1.49
CA LYS A 30 -2.38 -9.97 1.39
C LYS A 30 -3.15 -10.11 0.07
N ALA A 31 -3.94 -9.10 -0.30
CA ALA A 31 -4.65 -9.09 -1.59
C ALA A 31 -3.69 -9.24 -2.77
N ALA A 32 -2.58 -8.49 -2.76
CA ALA A 32 -1.55 -8.57 -3.79
C ALA A 32 -0.96 -9.98 -3.91
N ARG A 33 -0.68 -10.64 -2.78
CA ARG A 33 -0.19 -12.03 -2.76
C ARG A 33 -1.20 -13.03 -3.30
N GLU A 34 -2.48 -12.88 -2.98
CA GLU A 34 -3.56 -13.73 -3.52
C GLU A 34 -3.68 -13.60 -5.05
N LEU A 35 -3.33 -12.44 -5.60
CA LEU A 35 -3.25 -12.20 -7.04
C LEU A 35 -1.92 -12.67 -7.68
N GLY A 36 -1.00 -13.23 -6.90
CA GLY A 36 0.30 -13.73 -7.38
C GLY A 36 1.43 -12.70 -7.38
N PHE A 37 1.23 -11.52 -6.81
CA PHE A 37 2.29 -10.51 -6.68
C PHE A 37 3.06 -10.68 -5.37
N GLU A 38 4.38 -10.85 -5.48
CA GLU A 38 5.29 -10.94 -4.33
C GLU A 38 5.51 -9.58 -3.67
N TYR A 39 5.61 -8.53 -4.50
CA TYR A 39 5.87 -7.17 -4.06
C TYR A 39 4.70 -6.23 -4.34
N CYS A 40 4.46 -5.32 -3.39
CA CYS A 40 3.41 -4.32 -3.42
C CYS A 40 3.95 -3.00 -2.84
N ALA A 41 3.51 -1.90 -3.44
CA ALA A 41 3.75 -0.56 -2.93
C ALA A 41 2.45 0.24 -2.96
N TYR A 42 2.17 0.94 -1.87
CA TYR A 42 1.03 1.82 -1.70
C TYR A 42 1.54 3.23 -1.38
N GLY A 43 1.33 4.16 -2.31
CA GLY A 43 1.81 5.53 -2.21
C GLY A 43 0.67 6.52 -2.00
N LEU A 44 0.88 7.50 -1.13
CA LEU A 44 0.00 8.64 -0.93
C LEU A 44 0.79 9.92 -1.11
N ARG A 45 0.36 10.81 -2.01
CA ARG A 45 0.94 12.14 -2.15
C ARG A 45 0.00 13.16 -1.55
N MET A 46 0.46 13.84 -0.51
CA MET A 46 -0.32 14.87 0.17
C MET A 46 -0.40 16.11 -0.73
N PRO A 47 -1.60 16.70 -0.93
CA PRO A 47 -1.78 17.85 -1.81
C PRO A 47 -1.12 19.12 -1.28
N TYR A 48 -0.79 19.17 0.02
CA TYR A 48 -0.16 20.31 0.68
C TYR A 48 1.12 19.89 1.42
N PRO A 49 2.13 20.77 1.47
CA PRO A 49 2.21 22.09 0.83
C PRO A 49 2.44 22.00 -0.70
N VAL A 50 1.85 22.91 -1.47
CA VAL A 50 1.87 22.87 -2.96
C VAL A 50 3.29 22.95 -3.53
N SER A 51 4.19 23.68 -2.87
CA SER A 51 5.60 23.85 -3.30
C SER A 51 6.50 22.66 -2.98
N GLY A 52 6.03 21.69 -2.19
CA GLY A 52 6.80 20.54 -1.74
C GLY A 52 5.87 19.43 -1.24
N PRO A 53 5.03 18.86 -2.12
CA PRO A 53 4.05 17.86 -1.73
C PRO A 53 4.77 16.65 -1.16
N LYS A 54 4.37 16.22 0.03
CA LYS A 54 4.98 15.08 0.70
C LYS A 54 4.42 13.78 0.13
N THR A 55 5.29 12.89 -0.31
CA THR A 55 4.94 11.52 -0.69
C THR A 55 5.22 10.58 0.48
N MET A 56 4.21 9.81 0.89
CA MET A 56 4.34 8.67 1.80
C MET A 56 4.27 7.40 0.96
N LEU A 57 5.20 6.48 1.14
CA LEU A 57 5.23 5.20 0.44
C LEU A 57 5.34 4.06 1.46
N LEU A 58 4.37 3.16 1.45
CA LEU A 58 4.41 1.88 2.16
C LEU A 58 4.72 0.80 1.14
N ASN A 59 5.71 -0.04 1.37
CA ASN A 59 6.04 -1.13 0.46
C ASN A 59 6.66 -2.31 1.21
N ASN A 60 6.66 -3.48 0.58
CA ASN A 60 7.31 -4.68 1.10
C ASN A 60 8.58 -5.04 0.29
N TYR A 61 9.18 -4.08 -0.41
CA TYR A 61 10.44 -4.31 -1.12
C TYR A 61 11.56 -4.65 -0.13
N PRO A 62 12.62 -5.36 -0.57
CA PRO A 62 13.80 -5.56 0.27
C PRO A 62 14.37 -4.22 0.74
N ALA A 63 14.87 -4.16 1.98
CA ALA A 63 15.39 -2.93 2.57
C ALA A 63 16.41 -2.17 1.70
N PRO A 64 17.34 -2.82 0.96
CA PRO A 64 18.25 -2.11 0.05
C PRO A 64 17.54 -1.35 -1.07
N TRP A 65 16.43 -1.88 -1.57
CA TRP A 65 15.62 -1.22 -2.60
C TRP A 65 14.90 0.01 -2.05
N GLN A 66 14.35 -0.10 -0.85
CA GLN A 66 13.71 1.05 -0.19
C GLN A 66 14.71 2.19 0.04
N ALA A 67 15.91 1.85 0.53
CA ALA A 67 16.97 2.82 0.78
C ALA A 67 17.40 3.54 -0.51
N ARG A 68 17.57 2.78 -1.62
CA ARG A 68 17.94 3.35 -2.92
C ARG A 68 16.86 4.29 -3.47
N TYR A 69 15.58 3.93 -3.35
CA TYR A 69 14.49 4.80 -3.81
C TYR A 69 14.46 6.12 -3.05
N ALA A 70 14.74 6.09 -1.74
CA ALA A 70 14.83 7.29 -0.93
C ALA A 70 16.08 8.13 -1.25
N SER A 71 17.25 7.50 -1.46
CA SER A 71 18.51 8.23 -1.72
C SER A 71 18.51 8.95 -3.06
N GLU A 72 17.91 8.33 -4.09
CA GLU A 72 17.87 8.88 -5.45
C GLU A 72 16.68 9.80 -5.70
N ASN A 73 15.87 10.08 -4.65
CA ASN A 73 14.68 10.93 -4.73
C ASN A 73 13.70 10.51 -5.84
N TYR A 74 13.41 9.21 -5.92
CA TYR A 74 12.44 8.64 -6.87
C TYR A 74 10.97 8.71 -6.38
N LEU A 75 10.72 9.37 -5.25
CA LEU A 75 9.41 9.48 -4.57
C LEU A 75 8.82 10.89 -4.64
#